data_AF-A0A497GJU3-F1
#
_entry.id   AF-A0A497GJU3-F1
#
_cell.length_a   1.000
_cell.length_b   1.000
_cell.length_c   1.000
_cell.angle_alpha   90.00
_cell.angle_beta   90.00
_cell.angle_gamma   90.00
#
_symmetry.space_group_name_H-M   'P 1'
#
loop_
_entity.id
_entity.type
_entity.pdbx_description
1 polymer ?
#
loop_
_entity_poly.entity_id
_entity_poly.type
_entity_poly.pdbx_seq_one_letter_code
_entity_poly.pdbx_strand_id
1 'polypeptide(L)'
;MKSYLEIIKKVDKQGRLVLPKEWRDKYAKNGKVLLRIEGEKIIIRPYKLPSLSQFFDSIEVDIKSDLSDWKSVRRELIASH
;
A
#
# COMPACT_ATOMS: atom_id res chain seq x y z
N MET A 1 8.89 -23.55 -13.48
CA MET A 1 7.78 -23.47 -14.45
C MET A 1 6.83 -22.38 -13.98
N LYS A 2 6.61 -21.29 -14.74
CA LYS A 2 5.61 -20.28 -14.34
C LYS A 2 4.22 -20.85 -14.63
N SER A 3 3.46 -21.19 -13.60
CA SER A 3 2.05 -21.57 -13.74
C SER A 3 1.20 -20.31 -13.71
N TYR A 4 0.80 -19.82 -14.88
CA TYR A 4 -0.20 -18.76 -15.01
C TYR A 4 -1.51 -19.38 -15.48
N LEU A 5 -2.62 -18.86 -14.95
CA LEU A 5 -3.97 -19.23 -15.34
C LEU A 5 -4.60 -18.03 -16.03
N GLU A 6 -5.00 -18.20 -17.29
CA GLU A 6 -5.75 -17.20 -18.04
C GLU A 6 -7.23 -17.54 -17.99
N ILE A 7 -8.06 -16.59 -17.57
CA ILE A 7 -9.51 -16.76 -17.49
C ILE A 7 -10.16 -15.57 -18.17
N ILE A 8 -10.98 -15.84 -19.19
CA ILE A 8 -11.82 -14.82 -19.79
C ILE A 8 -13.07 -14.66 -18.93
N LYS A 9 -13.32 -13.41 -18.51
CA LYS A 9 -14.54 -13.02 -17.78
C LYS A 9 -15.21 -11.87 -18.51
N LYS A 10 -16.55 -11.91 -18.51
CA LYS A 10 -17.35 -10.76 -18.95
C LYS A 10 -17.33 -9.69 -17.86
N VAL A 11 -17.17 -8.45 -18.29
CA VAL A 11 -17.45 -7.28 -17.46
C VAL A 11 -18.96 -7.11 -17.43
N ASP A 12 -19.54 -6.90 -16.24
CA ASP A 12 -20.98 -6.71 -16.14
C ASP A 12 -21.41 -5.32 -16.63
N LYS A 13 -22.73 -5.08 -16.68
CA LYS A 13 -23.31 -3.81 -17.17
C LYS A 13 -22.88 -2.57 -16.38
N GLN A 14 -22.38 -2.74 -15.16
CA GLN A 14 -21.92 -1.66 -14.29
C GLN A 14 -20.39 -1.50 -14.34
N GLY A 15 -19.68 -2.26 -15.18
CA GLY A 15 -18.23 -2.21 -15.27
C GLY A 15 -17.52 -3.08 -14.24
N ARG A 16 -18.21 -3.96 -13.50
CA ARG A 16 -17.59 -4.77 -12.45
C ARG A 16 -16.99 -6.06 -13.02
N LEU A 17 -15.80 -6.40 -12.55
CA LEU A 17 -15.13 -7.67 -12.84
C LEU A 17 -15.22 -8.59 -11.62
N VAL A 18 -15.71 -9.82 -11.82
CA VAL A 18 -15.77 -10.82 -10.76
C VAL A 18 -14.42 -11.53 -10.64
N LEU A 19 -13.76 -11.34 -9.49
CA LEU A 19 -12.51 -12.03 -9.18
C LEU A 19 -12.75 -13.52 -8.83
N PRO A 20 -11.84 -14.43 -9.24
CA PRO A 20 -11.92 -15.86 -8.88
C PRO A 20 -12.06 -16.07 -7.37
N LYS A 21 -12.93 -17.01 -6.97
CA LYS A 21 -13.25 -17.27 -5.56
C LYS A 21 -12.00 -17.60 -4.74
N GLU A 22 -11.21 -18.58 -5.18
CA GLU A 22 -9.99 -19.01 -4.50
C GLU A 22 -8.99 -17.86 -4.29
N TRP A 23 -8.88 -16.97 -5.29
CA TRP A 23 -8.02 -15.80 -5.19
C TRP A 23 -8.55 -14.80 -4.16
N ARG A 24 -9.85 -14.47 -4.19
CA ARG A 24 -10.48 -13.57 -3.23
C ARG A 24 -10.34 -14.08 -1.79
N ASP A 25 -10.61 -15.36 -1.58
CA ASP A 25 -10.58 -15.99 -0.26
C ASP A 25 -9.16 -15.95 0.33
N LYS A 26 -8.13 -16.01 -0.51
CA LYS A 26 -6.72 -15.93 -0.08
C LYS A 26 -6.20 -14.50 0.08
N TYR A 27 -6.58 -13.58 -0.81
CA TYR A 27 -5.88 -12.31 -0.99
C TYR A 27 -6.72 -11.05 -0.80
N ALA A 28 -8.05 -11.14 -0.85
CA ALA A 28 -8.97 -10.00 -0.77
C ALA A 28 -9.99 -10.16 0.37
N LYS A 29 -9.58 -10.78 1.48
CA LYS A 29 -10.46 -11.06 2.64
C LYS A 29 -11.17 -9.82 3.18
N ASN A 30 -10.51 -8.67 3.14
CA ASN A 30 -11.05 -7.40 3.62
C ASN A 30 -11.87 -6.64 2.55
N GLY A 31 -12.17 -7.27 1.42
CA GLY A 31 -12.91 -6.67 0.30
C GLY A 31 -12.14 -5.57 -0.44
N LYS A 32 -10.87 -5.35 -0.13
CA LYS A 32 -10.03 -4.30 -0.72
C LYS A 32 -8.90 -4.90 -1.55
N VAL A 33 -8.67 -4.31 -2.72
CA VAL A 33 -7.57 -4.62 -3.63
C VAL A 33 -6.94 -3.32 -4.12
N LEU A 34 -5.67 -3.40 -4.50
CA LEU A 34 -4.97 -2.32 -5.19
C LEU A 34 -5.09 -2.55 -6.69
N LEU A 35 -5.60 -1.56 -7.42
CA LEU A 35 -5.61 -1.52 -8.87
C LEU A 35 -4.47 -0.61 -9.34
N ARG A 36 -3.56 -1.14 -10.15
CA ARG A 36 -2.59 -0.35 -10.89
C ARG A 36 -2.96 -0.37 -12.36
N ILE A 37 -3.06 0.80 -12.95
CA ILE A 37 -3.38 0.97 -14.38
C ILE A 37 -2.08 1.32 -15.10
N GLU A 38 -1.71 0.50 -16.08
CA GLU A 38 -0.53 0.64 -16.93
C GLU A 38 -0.97 0.60 -18.40
N GLY A 39 -1.46 1.73 -18.91
CA GLY A 39 -2.02 1.82 -20.26
C GLY A 39 -3.22 0.90 -20.45
N GLU A 40 -3.05 -0.13 -21.30
CA GLU A 40 -4.07 -1.15 -21.56
C GLU A 40 -4.19 -2.24 -20.47
N LYS A 41 -3.27 -2.24 -19.49
CA LYS A 41 -3.17 -3.30 -18.48
C LYS A 41 -3.69 -2.82 -17.13
N ILE A 42 -4.57 -3.61 -16.52
CA ILE A 42 -4.96 -3.45 -15.11
C ILE A 42 -4.33 -4.58 -14.31
N ILE A 43 -3.49 -4.22 -13.34
CA ILE A 43 -2.85 -5.16 -12.42
C ILE A 43 -3.56 -5.08 -11.08
N ILE A 44 -4.16 -6.19 -10.67
CA ILE A 44 -4.88 -6.31 -9.39
C ILE A 44 -3.96 -6.97 -8.37
N ARG A 45 -3.75 -6.31 -7.22
CA ARG A 45 -2.90 -6.81 -6.13
C ARG A 45 -3.68 -6.84 -4.80
N PRO A 46 -3.31 -7.73 -3.86
CA PRO A 46 -3.83 -7.66 -2.50
C PRO A 46 -3.56 -6.27 -1.91
N TYR A 47 -4.57 -5.64 -1.33
CA TYR A 47 -4.34 -4.39 -0.59
C TYR A 47 -3.71 -4.73 0.76
N LYS A 48 -2.44 -4.37 0.92
CA LYS A 48 -1.75 -4.41 2.21
C LYS A 48 -1.77 -3.00 2.76
N LEU A 49 -2.19 -2.83 4.01
CA LEU A 49 -1.97 -1.57 4.70
C LEU A 49 -0.46 -1.29 4.64
N PRO A 50 -0.03 -0.08 4.22
CA PRO A 50 1.37 0.28 4.34
C PRO A 50 1.76 0.12 5.81
N SER A 51 2.90 -0.52 6.07
CA SER A 51 3.44 -0.53 7.43
C SER A 51 3.75 0.91 7.79
N LEU A 52 3.36 1.35 8.99
CA LEU A 52 3.71 2.67 9.51
C LEU A 52 5.23 2.91 9.44
N SER A 53 6.03 1.83 9.49
CA SER A 53 7.48 1.81 9.26
C SER A 53 7.91 2.54 7.98
N GLN A 54 7.14 2.48 6.88
CA GLN A 54 7.49 3.17 5.63
C GLN A 54 7.41 4.71 5.75
N PHE A 55 6.69 5.23 6.74
CA PHE A 55 6.61 6.66 7.02
C PHE A 55 7.71 7.12 7.99
N PHE A 56 8.22 6.23 8.85
CA PHE A 56 9.35 6.55 9.73
C PHE A 56 10.66 6.71 8.94
N ASP A 57 10.88 5.91 7.89
CA ASP A 57 12.08 6.03 7.04
C ASP A 57 12.08 7.29 6.15
N SER A 58 10.93 7.94 5.93
CA SER A 58 10.85 9.20 5.15
C SER A 58 11.17 10.45 5.96
N ILE A 59 11.35 10.31 7.27
CA ILE A 59 11.65 11.40 8.19
C ILE A 59 13.11 11.23 8.63
N GLU A 60 14.05 11.48 7.71
CA GLU A 60 15.45 11.72 8.08
C GLU A 60 15.52 13.12 8.71
N VAL A 61 15.19 13.21 10.01
CA VAL A 61 15.51 14.40 10.78
C VAL A 61 16.85 14.13 11.46
N ASP A 62 17.85 14.92 11.08
CA ASP A 62 19.16 14.92 11.72
C ASP A 62 19.06 15.64 13.08
N ILE A 63 18.47 14.94 14.07
CA ILE A 63 18.28 15.46 15.43
C ILE A 63 19.62 15.33 16.15
N LYS A 64 20.30 16.47 16.36
CA LYS A 64 21.57 16.52 17.10
C LYS A 64 21.39 16.51 18.61
N SER A 65 20.16 16.65 19.08
CA SER A 65 19.81 16.66 20.50
C SER A 65 19.61 15.25 21.07
N ASP A 66 20.01 15.08 22.34
CA ASP A 66 19.79 13.84 23.09
C ASP A 66 18.28 13.56 23.19
N LEU A 67 17.86 12.40 22.67
CA LEU A 67 16.46 11.95 22.65
C LEU A 67 15.86 11.79 24.06
N SER A 68 16.70 11.76 25.09
CA SER A 68 16.31 11.73 26.50
C SER A 68 15.75 13.07 26.99
N ASP A 69 16.09 14.20 26.34
CA ASP A 69 15.52 15.52 26.61
C ASP A 69 14.52 15.93 25.52
N TRP A 70 13.30 15.39 25.64
CA TRP A 70 12.16 15.67 24.77
C TRP A 70 11.88 17.17 24.55
N LYS A 71 12.22 18.02 25.52
CA LYS A 71 11.97 19.46 25.45
C LYS A 71 12.93 20.15 24.47
N SER A 72 14.14 19.65 24.35
CA SER A 72 15.16 20.15 23.42
C SER A 72 14.91 19.66 22.00
N VAL A 73 14.53 18.38 21.83
CA VAL A 73 14.12 17.82 20.53
C VAL A 73 12.94 18.59 19.93
N ARG A 74 11.91 18.91 20.73
CA ARG A 74 10.75 19.69 20.26
C ARG A 74 11.13 21.10 19.80
N ARG A 75 12.10 21.75 20.45
CA ARG A 75 12.56 23.09 20.05
C ARG A 75 13.28 23.06 18.70
N GLU A 76 14.13 22.06 18.48
CA GLU A 76 14.89 21.90 17.24
C GLU A 76 13.97 21.65 16.04
N LEU A 77 12.96 20.78 16.21
CA LEU A 77 11.96 20.47 15.18
C LEU A 77 11.07 21.68 14.79
N ILE A 78 10.77 22.57 15.74
CA ILE A 78 9.94 23.76 15.47
C ILE A 78 10.75 24.88 14.83
N ALA A 79 12.05 24.98 15.11
CA ALA A 79 12.93 26.02 14.58
C ALA A 79 13.41 25.76 13.14
N SER A 80 13.21 24.55 12.60
CA SER A 80 13.58 24.16 11.23
C SER A 80 12.43 24.26 10.20
N HIS A 81 11.41 25.08 10.48
CA HIS A 81 10.30 25.44 9.59
C HIS A 81 10.15 26.96 9.53
#